data_AF-A0A1G9FLK3-F1
#
_entry.id   AF-A0A1G9FLK3-F1
#
_cell.length_a   1.000
_cell.length_b   1.000
_cell.length_c   1.000
_cell.angle_alpha   90.00
_cell.angle_beta   90.00
_cell.angle_gamma   90.00
#
_symmetry.space_group_name_H-M   'P 1'
#
loop_
_entity.id
_entity.type
_entity.pdbx_description
1 polymer ?
#
loop_
_entity_poly.entity_id
_entity_poly.type
_entity_poly.pdbx_seq_one_letter_code
_entity_poly.pdbx_strand_id
1 'polypeptide(L)' 'MATFVLAFLLLTTIVVAMAIGVIVVGQKMRIKGSCGGLNAIAGADKCVVCKKDIDPDSPLRDKLQCKRARRMVDEMKAS' A
#
# COMPACT_ATOMS: atom_id res chain seq x y z
N MET A 1 3.91 20.50 40.95
CA MET A 1 2.56 20.08 40.51
C MET A 1 2.15 20.75 39.20
N ALA A 2 2.16 22.08 39.11
CA ALA A 2 1.80 22.79 37.86
C ALA A 2 2.63 22.36 36.64
N THR A 3 3.95 22.24 36.78
CA THR A 3 4.86 21.79 35.71
C THR A 3 4.57 20.36 35.24
N PHE A 4 4.21 19.47 36.16
CA PHE A 4 3.88 18.08 35.85
C PHE A 4 2.58 17.98 35.04
N VAL A 5 1.55 18.73 35.44
CA VAL A 5 0.27 18.79 34.72
C VAL A 5 0.45 19.42 33.34
N LEU A 6 1.23 20.49 33.23
CA LEU A 6 1.55 21.12 31.95
C LEU A 6 2.26 20.15 31.00
N ALA A 7 3.29 19.45 31.48
CA ALA A 7 4.04 18.48 30.68
C ALA A 7 3.16 17.30 30.23
N PHE A 8 2.31 16.79 31.13
CA PHE A 8 1.38 15.70 30.81
C PHE A 8 0.42 16.10 29.69
N LEU A 9 -0.22 17.26 29.80
CA LEU A 9 -1.15 17.75 28.78
C LEU A 9 -0.43 17.99 27.45
N LEU A 10 0.78 18.58 27.47
CA LEU A 10 1.55 18.86 26.27
C LEU A 10 1.98 17.58 25.53
N LEU A 11 2.45 16.55 26.25
CA LEU A 11 2.78 15.28 25.62
C LEU A 11 1.52 14.57 25.09
N THR A 12 0.43 14.62 25.84
CA THR A 12 -0.84 13.99 25.43
C THR A 12 -1.37 14.63 24.14
N THR A 13 -1.33 15.97 24.03
CA THR A 13 -1.78 16.66 22.81
C THR A 13 -0.92 16.32 21.60
N ILE A 14 0.40 16.19 21.76
CA ILE A 14 1.29 15.78 20.66
C ILE A 14 0.94 14.37 20.16
N VAL A 15 0.75 13.41 21.08
CA VAL A 15 0.40 12.04 20.71
C VAL A 15 -0.97 11.99 20.04
N VAL A 16 -1.96 12.71 20.55
CA VAL A 16 -3.29 12.82 19.95
C VAL A 16 -3.19 13.42 18.55
N ALA A 17 -2.41 14.48 18.35
CA ALA A 17 -2.20 15.08 17.04
C ALA A 17 -1.58 14.10 16.03
N MET A 18 -0.58 13.32 16.44
CA MET A 18 0.00 12.26 15.60
C MET A 18 -1.03 11.19 15.25
N ALA A 19 -1.81 10.72 16.22
CA ALA A 19 -2.85 9.72 16.01
C ALA A 19 -3.93 10.21 15.02
N ILE A 20 -4.40 11.45 15.17
CA ILE A 20 -5.35 12.07 14.24
C ILE A 20 -4.76 12.13 12.84
N GLY A 21 -3.49 12.52 12.70
CA GLY A 21 -2.78 12.53 11.41
C GLY A 21 -2.79 11.16 10.72
N VAL A 22 -2.49 10.10 11.47
CA VAL A 22 -2.51 8.72 10.94
C VAL A 22 -3.92 8.26 10.61
N ILE A 23 -4.94 8.62 11.38
CA ILE A 23 -6.33 8.20 11.08
C ILE A 23 -6.84 8.88 9.80
N VAL A 24 -6.57 10.18 9.63
CA VAL A 24 -7.03 10.95 8.46
C VAL A 24 -6.24 10.59 7.19
N VAL A 25 -4.93 10.37 7.29
CA VAL A 25 -4.05 10.11 6.13
C VAL A 25 -3.82 8.61 5.89
N GLY A 26 -3.91 7.77 6.91
CA GLY A 26 -3.56 6.35 6.86
C GLY A 26 -4.45 5.50 5.95
N GLN A 27 -5.68 5.93 5.66
CA GLN A 27 -6.50 5.28 4.63
C GLN A 27 -5.89 5.45 3.23
N LYS A 28 -5.33 6.64 2.94
CA LYS A 28 -4.65 6.94 1.65
C LYS A 28 -3.24 6.36 1.61
N MET A 29 -2.59 6.29 2.78
CA MET A 29 -1.27 5.70 2.97
C MET A 29 -1.35 4.21 3.32
N ARG A 30 -2.39 3.51 2.85
CA ARG A 30 -2.31 2.05 2.80
C ARG A 30 -1.18 1.69 1.86
N ILE A 31 -0.28 0.81 2.31
CA ILE A 31 0.85 0.33 1.51
C ILE A 31 0.28 -0.30 0.24
N LYS A 32 0.27 0.47 -0.85
CA LYS A 32 -0.08 0.02 -2.20
C LYS A 32 1.00 -0.96 -2.64
N GLY A 33 0.87 -2.23 -2.22
CA GLY A 33 1.89 -3.26 -2.44
C GLY A 33 2.26 -4.14 -1.25
N SER A 34 1.54 -4.11 -0.13
CA SER A 34 1.87 -4.95 1.05
C SER A 34 1.96 -6.46 0.74
N CYS A 35 1.29 -6.93 -0.32
CA CYS A 35 1.31 -8.32 -0.77
C CYS A 35 2.47 -8.58 -1.77
N GLY A 36 3.57 -7.82 -1.67
CA GLY A 36 4.87 -8.12 -2.29
C GLY A 36 4.91 -8.10 -3.83
N GLY A 37 4.00 -7.36 -4.47
CA GLY A 37 3.90 -7.35 -5.94
C GLY A 37 3.03 -8.46 -6.53
N LEU A 38 2.37 -9.30 -5.71
CA LEU A 38 1.37 -10.28 -6.19
C LEU A 38 0.11 -9.62 -6.79
N ASN A 39 -0.02 -8.30 -6.63
CA ASN A 39 -0.98 -7.44 -7.33
C ASN A 39 -0.72 -7.35 -8.87
N ALA A 40 0.39 -7.90 -9.33
CA ALA A 40 0.85 -7.91 -10.72
C ALA A 40 0.34 -9.11 -11.54
N ILE A 41 -0.29 -10.11 -10.91
CA ILE A 41 -0.71 -11.32 -11.62
C ILE A 41 -1.85 -10.96 -12.57
N ALA A 42 -1.64 -11.17 -13.88
CA ALA A 42 -2.63 -10.86 -14.90
C ALA A 42 -3.82 -11.83 -14.79
N GLY A 43 -5.05 -11.29 -14.80
CA GLY A 43 -6.29 -12.08 -14.77
C GLY A 43 -6.87 -12.33 -13.37
N ALA A 44 -6.28 -11.78 -12.30
CA ALA A 44 -6.86 -11.84 -10.96
C ALA A 44 -7.51 -10.50 -10.58
N ASP A 45 -8.82 -10.50 -10.30
CA ASP A 45 -9.53 -9.29 -9.83
C ASP A 45 -9.20 -8.94 -8.37
N LYS A 46 -8.68 -9.92 -7.62
CA LYS A 46 -8.25 -9.79 -6.23
C LYS A 46 -6.88 -10.38 -6.02
N CYS A 47 -6.10 -9.80 -5.11
CA CYS A 47 -4.80 -10.36 -4.73
C CYS A 47 -4.97 -11.74 -4.07
N VAL A 48 -4.25 -12.75 -4.54
CA VAL A 48 -4.41 -14.16 -4.10
C VAL A 48 -4.15 -14.36 -2.60
N VAL A 49 -3.24 -13.58 -2.00
CA VAL A 49 -2.85 -13.72 -0.59
C VAL A 49 -3.81 -13.01 0.35
N CYS A 50 -4.12 -11.75 0.04
CA CYS A 50 -4.86 -10.87 0.93
C CYS A 50 -6.34 -10.70 0.51
N LYS A 51 -6.77 -11.36 -0.58
CA LYS A 51 -8.12 -11.35 -1.19
C LYS A 51 -8.72 -9.94 -1.34
N LYS A 52 -7.86 -8.92 -1.42
CA LYS A 52 -8.22 -7.52 -1.54
C LYS A 52 -8.21 -7.11 -3.01
N ASP A 53 -9.10 -6.22 -3.39
CA ASP A 53 -9.19 -5.69 -4.76
C ASP A 53 -7.89 -4.96 -5.15
N ILE A 54 -7.50 -5.13 -6.42
CA ILE A 54 -6.26 -4.59 -7.00
C ILE A 54 -6.45 -3.09 -7.27
N ASP A 55 -5.59 -2.24 -6.68
CA ASP A 55 -5.64 -0.78 -6.87
C ASP A 55 -5.27 -0.39 -8.32
N PRO A 56 -6.21 0.20 -9.10
CA PRO A 56 -6.02 0.51 -10.51
C PRO A 56 -5.06 1.69 -10.74
N ASP A 57 -4.91 2.58 -9.75
CA ASP A 57 -4.01 3.73 -9.77
C ASP A 57 -2.62 3.39 -9.17
N SER A 58 -2.29 2.09 -9.05
CA SER A 58 -0.99 1.70 -8.54
C SER A 58 0.09 1.94 -9.60
N PRO A 59 1.21 2.62 -9.27
CA PRO A 59 2.31 2.85 -10.21
C PRO A 59 2.98 1.56 -10.71
N LEU A 60 2.59 0.42 -10.14
CA LEU A 60 2.99 -0.92 -10.56
C LEU A 60 2.23 -1.39 -11.82
N ARG A 61 1.08 -0.79 -12.17
CA ARG A 61 0.35 -1.05 -13.43
C ARG A 61 1.21 -0.74 -14.65
N ASP A 62 1.88 0.41 -14.65
CA ASP A 62 2.77 0.80 -15.75
C ASP A 62 4.04 -0.05 -15.78
N LYS A 63 4.53 -0.48 -14.61
CA LYS A 63 5.66 -1.40 -14.49
C LYS A 63 5.31 -2.85 -14.86
N LEU A 64 4.01 -3.17 -15.00
CA LEU A 64 3.55 -4.49 -15.43
C LEU A 64 3.80 -4.77 -16.92
N GLN A 65 4.12 -3.73 -17.69
CA GLN A 65 4.70 -3.83 -19.03
C GLN A 65 6.19 -4.27 -18.97
N CYS A 66 6.56 -5.07 -17.98
CA CYS A 66 7.93 -5.55 -17.82
C CYS A 66 8.26 -6.47 -18.98
N LYS A 67 9.39 -6.24 -19.68
CA LYS A 67 9.87 -7.03 -20.84
C LYS A 67 9.78 -8.56 -20.63
N ARG A 68 9.85 -9.05 -19.39
CA ARG A 68 9.70 -10.47 -19.03
C ARG A 68 8.31 -11.02 -19.37
N ALA A 69 7.25 -10.23 -19.18
CA ALA A 69 5.88 -10.65 -19.49
C ALA A 69 5.63 -10.80 -21.00
N ARG A 70 6.30 -9.97 -21.80
CA ARG A 70 6.29 -10.08 -23.26
C ARG A 70 7.02 -11.35 -23.72
N ARG A 71 8.23 -11.60 -23.17
CA ARG A 71 9.04 -12.78 -23.48
C ARG A 71 8.29 -14.09 -23.22
N MET A 72 7.60 -14.22 -22.07
CA MET A 72 6.85 -15.44 -21.76
C MET A 72 5.64 -15.68 -22.68
N VAL A 73 4.99 -14.62 -23.19
CA VAL A 73 3.93 -14.75 -24.21
C VAL A 73 4.52 -15.12 -25.57
N ASP A 74 5.68 -14.57 -25.91
CA ASP A 74 6.37 -14.90 -27.17
C ASP A 74 6.86 -16.36 -27.17
N GLU A 75 7.37 -16.88 -26.04
CA GLU A 75 7.78 -18.29 -25.90
C GLU A 75 6.59 -19.25 -25.98
N MET A 76 5.43 -18.89 -25.41
CA MET A 76 4.20 -19.70 -25.52
C MET A 76 3.63 -19.73 -26.95
N LYS A 77 3.86 -18.67 -27.75
CA LYS A 77 3.46 -18.63 -29.17
C LYS A 77 4.43 -19.36 -30.09
N ALA A 78 5.65 -19.61 -29.62
CA ALA A 78 6.70 -20.34 -30.35
C ALA A 78 6.68 -21.85 -30.08
N SER A 79 5.76 -22.34 -29.22
CA SER A 79 5.53 -23.76 -28.95
C SER A 79 4.33 -24.30 -29.72
#